data_AF-A0A935RPG1-F1
#
_entry.id   AF-A0A935RPG1-F1
#
_cell.length_a   1.000
_cell.length_b   1.000
_cell.length_c   1.000
_cell.angle_alpha   90.00
_cell.angle_beta   90.00
_cell.angle_gamma   90.00
#
_symmetry.space_group_name_H-M   'P 1'
#
loop_
_entity.id
_entity.type
_entity.pdbx_description
1 polymer ?
#
loop_
_entity_poly.entity_id
_entity_poly.type
_entity_poly.pdbx_seq_one_letter_code
_entity_poly.pdbx_strand_id
1 'polypeptide(L)'
;MPFAIAQENDDDDPLLVRVDGKIGYIDRSGKIVIEPQFEQANEFKYGLAPVSVGNKWGFIDRRGEFAIDPIFDWIYWTGFNEGICPAGINGKKGGIDINGKFVIEPKYEMALKFADGLMPVQLTKAEGDYFEKWIYVDAKGQQSIDKEFFHAGSFVEGRTFVSVGFDEWALIDKSGKEVTKRHFDSNDPWNVFAEGLTAVKVKKKWGYIDRSGKFIIKPRFDNADNFSEGLAVVTVGCYDGYIDKSGKFVIPPRFETAGKFSGGLAAVAPEGDIPWSHKFEIKGKSYAMCGAGLGSNAPQGYIDKTGRMVIEPKFGRGFPFSNGIAMVSFDEPPDVLLAIGKRGYIDRTGNYIWQPTK
;
A
#
# COMPACT_ATOMS: atom_id res chain seq x y z
N MET A 1 10.49 31.24 -0.14
CA MET A 1 11.02 30.46 -1.27
C MET A 1 10.55 29.03 -1.07
N PRO A 2 9.68 28.45 -1.91
CA PRO A 2 9.33 27.05 -1.73
C PRO A 2 10.51 26.23 -2.22
N PHE A 3 10.94 25.28 -1.39
CA PHE A 3 12.03 24.36 -1.68
C PHE A 3 11.88 23.79 -3.09
N ALA A 4 12.94 23.89 -3.89
CA ALA A 4 13.04 23.10 -5.09
C ALA A 4 12.83 21.65 -4.68
N ILE A 5 11.87 20.97 -5.31
CA ILE A 5 11.75 19.51 -5.27
C ILE A 5 12.96 18.97 -6.06
N ALA A 6 14.15 19.11 -5.50
CA ALA A 6 15.21 18.18 -5.81
C ALA A 6 14.65 16.84 -5.36
N GLN A 7 14.70 15.84 -6.23
CA GLN A 7 14.59 14.45 -5.81
C GLN A 7 15.75 14.23 -4.83
N GLU A 8 15.53 14.55 -3.55
CA GLU A 8 16.42 14.06 -2.50
C GLU A 8 16.33 12.54 -2.58
N ASN A 9 17.48 11.89 -2.74
CA ASN A 9 17.53 10.45 -2.66
C ASN A 9 17.04 10.06 -1.26
N ASP A 10 15.85 9.45 -1.18
CA ASP A 10 15.34 8.76 0.01
C ASP A 10 16.26 7.58 0.42
N ASP A 11 17.36 7.37 -0.32
CA ASP A 11 18.38 6.36 -0.08
C ASP A 11 19.06 6.49 1.29
N ASP A 12 19.13 7.67 1.90
CA ASP A 12 19.73 7.85 3.23
C ASP A 12 18.70 8.02 4.35
N ASP A 13 17.41 7.81 4.06
CA ASP A 13 16.37 7.98 5.06
C ASP A 13 16.47 6.92 6.18
N PRO A 14 16.37 7.35 7.46
CA PRO A 14 16.36 6.44 8.59
C PRO A 14 15.20 5.44 8.55
N LEU A 15 15.47 4.21 8.96
CA LEU A 15 14.49 3.12 9.03
C LEU A 15 13.82 3.07 10.40
N LEU A 16 12.51 2.81 10.41
CA LEU A 16 11.70 2.72 11.63
C LEU A 16 12.06 1.51 12.49
N VAL A 17 12.33 1.71 13.77
CA VAL A 17 12.48 0.61 14.73
C VAL A 17 11.53 0.78 15.90
N ARG A 18 11.09 -0.34 16.46
CA ARG A 18 10.29 -0.35 17.69
C ARG A 18 11.08 -1.03 18.81
N VAL A 19 11.26 -0.31 19.91
CA VAL A 19 11.94 -0.77 21.12
C VAL A 19 11.05 -0.39 22.31
N ASP A 20 10.74 -1.35 23.17
CA ASP A 20 9.92 -1.15 24.38
C ASP A 20 8.59 -0.40 24.15
N GLY A 21 7.93 -0.71 23.03
CA GLY A 21 6.65 -0.11 22.64
C GLY A 21 6.74 1.30 22.05
N LYS A 22 7.93 1.92 22.03
CA LYS A 22 8.19 3.21 21.41
C LYS A 22 8.86 3.05 20.06
N ILE A 23 8.65 4.01 19.17
CA ILE A 23 9.26 4.04 17.84
C ILE A 23 10.38 5.07 17.80
N GLY A 24 11.50 4.64 17.21
CA GLY A 24 12.67 5.46 16.88
C GLY A 24 13.15 5.11 15.48
N TYR A 25 14.38 5.52 15.16
CA TYR A 25 14.93 5.31 13.84
C TYR A 25 16.40 4.88 13.89
N ILE A 26 16.77 3.99 12.97
CA ILE A 26 18.14 3.55 12.72
C ILE A 26 18.64 4.02 11.36
N ASP A 27 19.95 4.15 11.21
CA ASP A 27 20.58 4.20 9.88
C ASP A 27 20.66 2.79 9.25
N ARG A 28 21.17 2.73 8.02
CA ARG A 28 21.35 1.47 7.28
C ARG A 28 22.41 0.52 7.85
N SER A 29 23.23 0.98 8.79
CA SER A 29 24.16 0.12 9.53
C SER A 29 23.51 -0.56 10.74
N GLY A 30 22.28 -0.17 11.08
CA GLY A 30 21.57 -0.65 12.28
C GLY A 30 21.79 0.22 13.51
N LYS A 31 22.51 1.34 13.40
CA LYS A 31 22.77 2.25 14.51
C LYS A 31 21.56 3.16 14.74
N ILE A 32 21.12 3.30 15.99
CA ILE A 32 20.09 4.26 16.38
C ILE A 32 20.56 5.68 16.06
N VAL A 33 19.77 6.41 15.28
CA VAL A 33 19.98 7.83 14.94
C VAL A 33 18.94 8.74 15.56
N ILE A 34 17.75 8.20 15.88
CA ILE A 34 16.72 8.88 16.66
C ILE A 34 16.22 7.90 17.70
N GLU A 35 16.40 8.24 18.97
CA GLU A 35 16.05 7.37 20.08
C GLU A 35 14.55 7.03 20.09
N PRO A 36 14.18 5.77 20.40
CA PRO A 36 12.79 5.36 20.53
C PRO A 36 12.04 6.18 21.58
N GLN A 37 11.13 7.05 21.11
CA GLN A 37 10.39 7.97 21.97
C GLN A 37 8.94 8.22 21.50
N PHE A 38 8.64 7.95 20.23
CA PHE A 38 7.33 8.23 19.64
C PHE A 38 6.35 7.09 19.90
N GLU A 39 5.07 7.42 20.04
CA GLU A 39 3.99 6.44 20.22
C GLU A 39 3.66 5.75 18.89
N GLN A 40 3.60 6.54 17.82
CA GLN A 40 3.42 6.11 16.43
C GLN A 40 4.34 6.91 15.53
N ALA A 41 4.73 6.35 14.40
CA ALA A 41 5.53 7.03 13.38
C ALA A 41 5.44 6.31 12.02
N ASN A 42 5.66 7.05 10.93
CA ASN A 42 5.87 6.46 9.61
C ASN A 42 7.26 6.81 9.04
N GLU A 43 7.53 6.27 7.86
CA GLU A 43 8.81 6.41 7.16
C GLU A 43 9.07 7.87 6.80
N PHE A 44 10.36 8.23 6.73
CA PHE A 44 10.76 9.49 6.14
C PHE A 44 10.38 9.52 4.67
N LYS A 45 9.93 10.69 4.22
CA LYS A 45 9.70 11.00 2.82
C LYS A 45 9.97 12.48 2.61
N TYR A 46 10.81 12.82 1.64
CA TYR A 46 11.22 14.21 1.39
C TYR A 46 11.80 14.88 2.66
N GLY A 47 12.57 14.12 3.44
CA GLY A 47 13.25 14.61 4.65
C GLY A 47 12.36 14.81 5.88
N LEU A 48 11.06 14.51 5.81
CA LEU A 48 10.12 14.60 6.93
C LEU A 48 9.53 13.23 7.27
N ALA A 49 9.36 12.95 8.56
CA ALA A 49 8.62 11.78 9.03
C ALA A 49 7.44 12.19 9.93
N PRO A 50 6.24 11.64 9.69
CA PRO A 50 5.11 11.83 10.58
C PRO A 50 5.33 11.04 11.88
N VAL A 51 5.16 11.70 13.03
CA VAL A 51 5.30 11.07 14.36
C VAL A 51 4.19 11.52 15.30
N SER A 52 3.86 10.69 16.30
CA SER A 52 2.89 11.03 17.32
C SER A 52 3.48 11.10 18.74
N VAL A 53 3.08 12.14 19.46
CA VAL A 53 3.38 12.38 20.88
C VAL A 53 2.11 12.85 21.57
N GLY A 54 1.71 12.19 22.67
CA GLY A 54 0.52 12.57 23.41
C GLY A 54 -0.77 12.47 22.59
N ASN A 55 -0.89 11.43 21.75
CA ASN A 55 -2.00 11.23 20.80
C ASN A 55 -2.16 12.33 19.74
N LYS A 56 -1.18 13.22 19.58
CA LYS A 56 -1.15 14.23 18.52
C LYS A 56 -0.04 13.94 17.53
N TRP A 57 -0.33 14.16 16.26
CA TRP A 57 0.59 13.98 15.16
C TRP A 57 1.25 15.29 14.78
N GLY A 58 2.54 15.21 14.48
CA GLY A 58 3.38 16.26 13.91
C GLY A 58 4.37 15.66 12.91
N PHE A 59 5.39 16.43 12.54
CA PHE A 59 6.44 16.00 11.64
C PHE A 59 7.80 16.32 12.22
N ILE A 60 8.73 15.37 12.13
CA ILE A 60 10.14 15.55 12.47
C ILE A 60 11.00 15.58 11.21
N ASP A 61 12.14 16.26 11.31
CA ASP A 61 13.22 16.17 10.32
C ASP A 61 14.14 14.96 10.59
N ARG A 62 15.15 14.77 9.74
CA ARG A 62 16.13 13.67 9.85
C ARG A 62 17.00 13.72 11.12
N ARG A 63 16.99 14.83 11.87
CA ARG A 63 17.68 14.97 13.16
C ARG A 63 16.78 14.58 14.32
N GLY A 64 15.50 14.34 14.07
CA GLY A 64 14.48 14.08 15.09
C GLY A 64 13.90 15.37 15.70
N GLU A 65 14.18 16.53 15.11
CA GLU A 65 13.64 17.82 15.55
C GLU A 65 12.25 18.04 14.93
N PHE A 66 11.30 18.60 15.69
CA PHE A 66 9.97 18.90 15.15
C PHE A 66 10.04 20.02 14.10
N ALA A 67 9.75 19.67 12.85
CA ALA A 67 9.51 20.63 11.78
C ALA A 67 8.07 21.17 11.85
N ILE A 68 7.13 20.34 12.31
CA ILE A 68 5.75 20.72 12.62
C ILE A 68 5.38 20.09 13.96
N ASP A 69 5.02 20.92 14.92
CA ASP A 69 4.66 20.47 16.27
C ASP A 69 3.49 19.48 16.27
N PRO A 70 3.44 18.54 17.23
CA PRO A 70 2.37 17.56 17.31
C PRO A 70 1.06 18.22 17.79
N ILE A 71 0.21 18.59 16.84
CA ILE A 71 -1.07 19.27 17.11
C ILE A 71 -2.28 18.61 16.44
N PHE A 72 -2.06 17.74 15.45
CA PHE A 72 -3.13 17.13 14.67
C PHE A 72 -3.66 15.86 15.34
N ASP A 73 -4.96 15.60 15.24
CA ASP A 73 -5.54 14.33 15.71
C ASP A 73 -5.20 13.16 14.78
N TRP A 74 -4.90 13.48 13.52
CA TRP A 74 -4.68 12.51 12.47
C TRP A 74 -3.92 13.17 11.32
N ILE A 75 -3.04 12.42 10.68
CA ILE A 75 -2.41 12.79 9.41
C ILE A 75 -2.40 11.59 8.47
N TYR A 76 -2.45 11.87 7.18
CA TYR A 76 -2.40 10.82 6.17
C TYR A 76 -1.01 10.17 6.15
N TRP A 77 -0.98 8.84 6.17
CA TRP A 77 0.23 8.08 6.45
C TRP A 77 1.37 8.30 5.44
N THR A 78 1.08 8.64 4.18
CA THR A 78 2.11 8.95 3.17
C THR A 78 2.71 10.35 3.30
N GLY A 79 2.23 11.17 4.24
CA GLY A 79 2.68 12.54 4.41
C GLY A 79 2.28 13.44 3.23
N PHE A 80 3.22 14.29 2.81
CA PHE A 80 3.01 15.27 1.75
C PHE A 80 3.03 14.63 0.34
N ASN A 81 2.11 15.09 -0.51
CA ASN A 81 2.16 14.86 -1.94
C ASN A 81 1.77 16.16 -2.66
N GLU A 82 2.57 16.57 -3.65
CA GLU A 82 2.40 17.88 -4.32
C GLU A 82 2.30 19.07 -3.34
N GLY A 83 3.04 19.00 -2.22
CA GLY A 83 3.10 20.04 -1.20
C GLY A 83 1.92 20.10 -0.23
N ILE A 84 0.95 19.17 -0.33
CA ILE A 84 -0.19 19.08 0.58
C ILE A 84 -0.23 17.72 1.27
N CYS A 85 -0.43 17.72 2.60
CA CYS A 85 -0.70 16.52 3.38
C CYS A 85 -2.12 16.57 3.95
N PRO A 86 -2.97 15.54 3.77
CA PRO A 86 -4.23 15.49 4.48
C PRO A 86 -4.01 15.36 5.99
N ALA A 87 -4.64 16.24 6.76
CA ALA A 87 -4.51 16.30 8.21
C ALA A 87 -5.87 16.61 8.86
N GLY A 88 -6.02 16.21 10.12
CA GLY A 88 -7.26 16.30 10.87
C GLY A 88 -7.13 16.99 12.21
N ILE A 89 -8.14 17.78 12.55
CA ILE A 89 -8.31 18.43 13.85
C ILE A 89 -9.79 18.40 14.23
N ASN A 90 -10.09 18.12 15.50
CA ASN A 90 -11.43 17.98 16.05
C ASN A 90 -12.33 17.04 15.23
N GLY A 91 -11.75 15.94 14.76
CA GLY A 91 -12.45 14.92 13.98
C GLY A 91 -12.71 15.25 12.50
N LYS A 92 -12.45 16.48 12.05
CA LYS A 92 -12.58 16.90 10.65
C LYS A 92 -11.23 16.92 9.95
N LYS A 93 -11.24 16.69 8.63
CA LYS A 93 -10.02 16.61 7.81
C LYS A 93 -10.02 17.69 6.75
N GLY A 94 -8.82 18.13 6.43
CA GLY A 94 -8.48 19.09 5.39
C GLY A 94 -7.10 18.77 4.86
N GLY A 95 -6.40 19.78 4.35
CA GLY A 95 -5.06 19.66 3.79
C GLY A 95 -4.16 20.75 4.33
N ILE A 96 -2.98 20.36 4.84
CA ILE A 96 -1.95 21.26 5.35
C ILE A 96 -0.82 21.42 4.34
N ASP A 97 -0.20 22.59 4.31
CA ASP A 97 1.07 22.82 3.62
C ASP A 97 2.27 22.32 4.43
N ILE A 98 3.46 22.41 3.84
CA ILE A 98 4.73 21.97 4.45
C ILE A 98 5.11 22.71 5.76
N ASN A 99 4.41 23.80 6.10
CA ASN A 99 4.60 24.53 7.35
C ASN A 99 3.53 24.16 8.39
N GLY A 100 2.69 23.15 8.10
CA GLY A 100 1.60 22.72 8.98
C GLY A 100 0.36 23.63 8.93
N LYS A 101 0.27 24.57 7.98
CA LYS A 101 -0.88 25.47 7.88
C LYS A 101 -1.95 24.85 6.98
N PHE A 102 -3.21 24.86 7.42
CA PHE A 102 -4.33 24.46 6.56
C PHE A 102 -4.44 25.37 5.32
N VAL A 103 -4.36 24.75 4.15
CA VAL A 103 -4.65 25.34 2.83
C VAL A 103 -5.99 24.85 2.27
N ILE A 104 -6.44 23.70 2.76
CA ILE A 104 -7.80 23.19 2.61
C ILE A 104 -8.39 23.06 4.01
N GLU A 105 -9.42 23.86 4.30
CA GLU A 105 -10.02 23.93 5.64
C GLU A 105 -10.54 22.57 6.14
N PRO A 106 -10.33 22.24 7.43
CA PRO A 106 -10.77 20.96 7.99
C PRO A 106 -12.28 20.97 8.22
N LYS A 107 -13.02 20.42 7.26
CA LYS A 107 -14.50 20.29 7.33
C LYS A 107 -15.04 18.94 6.84
N TYR A 108 -14.16 18.10 6.29
CA TYR A 108 -14.52 16.83 5.67
C TYR A 108 -14.43 15.67 6.68
N GLU A 109 -15.20 14.62 6.43
CA GLU A 109 -15.19 13.40 7.27
C GLU A 109 -13.95 12.54 7.03
N MET A 110 -13.46 12.57 5.79
CA MET A 110 -12.24 11.93 5.33
C MET A 110 -11.60 12.76 4.21
N ALA A 111 -10.28 12.69 4.10
CA ALA A 111 -9.51 13.24 3.00
C ALA A 111 -8.43 12.22 2.61
N LEU A 112 -8.24 12.00 1.30
CA LEU A 112 -7.20 11.12 0.79
C LEU A 112 -6.05 11.93 0.17
N LYS A 113 -5.01 11.23 -0.30
CA LYS A 113 -3.82 11.83 -0.91
C LYS A 113 -4.20 12.88 -1.97
N PHE A 114 -3.65 14.09 -1.82
CA PHE A 114 -3.70 15.13 -2.84
C PHE A 114 -2.80 14.74 -4.00
N ALA A 115 -3.34 14.56 -5.20
CA ALA A 115 -2.57 14.13 -6.36
C ALA A 115 -3.21 14.62 -7.66
N ASP A 116 -2.36 14.88 -8.66
CA ASP A 116 -2.72 15.53 -9.90
C ASP A 116 -3.55 16.82 -9.68
N GLY A 117 -3.20 17.59 -8.65
CA GLY A 117 -3.89 18.82 -8.27
C GLY A 117 -5.29 18.66 -7.67
N LEU A 118 -5.70 17.45 -7.28
CA LEU A 118 -7.02 17.15 -6.72
C LEU A 118 -6.95 16.33 -5.43
N MET A 119 -7.82 16.64 -4.47
CA MET A 119 -8.04 15.86 -3.25
C MET A 119 -9.41 15.17 -3.29
N PRO A 120 -9.51 13.84 -3.17
CA PRO A 120 -10.77 13.19 -2.83
C PRO A 120 -11.11 13.48 -1.37
N VAL A 121 -12.31 14.02 -1.14
CA VAL A 121 -12.81 14.32 0.20
C VAL A 121 -14.22 13.79 0.39
N GLN A 122 -14.47 13.24 1.58
CA GLN A 122 -15.77 12.71 1.99
C GLN A 122 -16.56 13.79 2.74
N LEU A 123 -17.75 14.11 2.25
CA LEU A 123 -18.65 15.11 2.84
C LEU A 123 -19.43 14.56 4.04
N THR A 124 -19.90 13.31 3.95
CA THR A 124 -20.76 12.67 4.95
C THR A 124 -20.26 11.27 5.27
N LYS A 125 -20.36 10.88 6.54
CA LYS A 125 -20.21 9.48 6.94
C LYS A 125 -21.38 8.66 6.40
N ALA A 126 -21.16 7.38 6.14
CA ALA A 126 -22.27 6.45 5.94
C ALA A 126 -23.06 6.33 7.26
N GLU A 127 -24.37 6.54 7.20
CA GLU A 127 -25.29 6.35 8.33
C GLU A 127 -26.50 5.54 7.87
N GLY A 128 -26.72 4.36 8.44
CA GLY A 128 -27.78 3.45 8.00
C GLY A 128 -27.61 3.04 6.53
N ASP A 129 -28.65 3.27 5.72
CA ASP A 129 -28.66 2.97 4.27
C ASP A 129 -28.04 4.10 3.41
N TYR A 130 -27.58 5.20 4.04
CA TYR A 130 -26.95 6.30 3.31
C TYR A 130 -25.49 5.98 2.98
N PHE A 131 -25.15 6.11 1.71
CA PHE A 131 -23.77 5.97 1.25
C PHE A 131 -22.94 7.18 1.59
N GLU A 132 -21.63 6.94 1.69
CA GLU A 132 -20.65 8.00 1.71
C GLU A 132 -20.77 8.88 0.47
N LYS A 133 -20.54 10.17 0.65
CA LYS A 133 -20.58 11.14 -0.44
C LYS A 133 -19.19 11.74 -0.65
N TRP A 134 -18.60 11.46 -1.80
CA TRP A 134 -17.26 11.88 -2.15
C TRP A 134 -17.27 12.91 -3.28
N ILE A 135 -16.42 13.92 -3.15
CA ILE A 135 -16.15 14.93 -4.18
C ILE A 135 -14.64 15.13 -4.35
N TYR A 136 -14.25 15.87 -5.39
CA TYR A 136 -12.87 16.31 -5.58
C TYR A 136 -12.74 17.81 -5.40
N VAL A 137 -11.76 18.22 -4.60
CA VAL A 137 -11.41 19.63 -4.38
C VAL A 137 -9.99 19.94 -4.85
N ASP A 138 -9.75 21.19 -5.26
CA ASP A 138 -8.41 21.67 -5.59
C ASP A 138 -7.58 22.01 -4.34
N ALA A 139 -6.37 22.55 -4.56
CA ALA A 139 -5.47 23.02 -3.51
C ALA A 139 -6.03 24.15 -2.63
N LYS A 140 -7.13 24.80 -3.04
CA LYS A 140 -7.82 25.86 -2.29
C LYS A 140 -9.11 25.34 -1.62
N GLY A 141 -9.40 24.04 -1.72
CA GLY A 141 -10.60 23.43 -1.18
C GLY A 141 -11.87 23.71 -1.99
N GLN A 142 -11.73 24.16 -3.24
CA GLN A 142 -12.85 24.41 -4.16
C GLN A 142 -13.18 23.15 -4.94
N GLN A 143 -14.46 22.76 -4.99
CA GLN A 143 -14.89 21.61 -5.75
C GLN A 143 -14.52 21.77 -7.23
N SER A 144 -13.72 20.85 -7.76
CA SER A 144 -13.17 20.93 -9.14
C SER A 144 -13.93 20.06 -10.13
N ILE A 145 -14.57 18.99 -9.67
CA ILE A 145 -15.41 18.11 -10.48
C ILE A 145 -16.85 18.29 -10.00
N ASP A 146 -17.72 18.76 -10.89
CA ASP A 146 -19.16 18.95 -10.64
C ASP A 146 -19.91 17.61 -10.73
N LYS A 147 -19.49 16.65 -9.90
CA LYS A 147 -20.09 15.32 -9.75
C LYS A 147 -19.80 14.79 -8.36
N GLU A 148 -20.72 13.99 -7.87
CA GLU A 148 -20.63 13.29 -6.59
C GLU A 148 -20.46 11.80 -6.85
N PHE A 149 -19.72 11.12 -5.97
CA PHE A 149 -19.42 9.71 -6.07
C PHE A 149 -19.73 8.99 -4.76
N PHE A 150 -20.04 7.70 -4.85
CA PHE A 150 -20.21 6.85 -3.66
C PHE A 150 -18.88 6.57 -2.97
N HIS A 151 -17.80 6.54 -3.74
CA HIS A 151 -16.43 6.46 -3.26
C HIS A 151 -15.47 7.03 -4.31
N ALA A 152 -14.36 7.63 -3.88
CA ALA A 152 -13.39 8.27 -4.76
C ALA A 152 -11.95 7.91 -4.38
N GLY A 153 -11.18 7.36 -5.33
CA GLY A 153 -9.74 7.14 -5.16
C GLY A 153 -8.92 8.39 -5.51
N SER A 154 -7.69 8.49 -5.00
CA SER A 154 -6.76 9.54 -5.42
C SER A 154 -6.33 9.37 -6.88
N PHE A 155 -6.18 10.48 -7.58
CA PHE A 155 -5.68 10.48 -8.96
C PHE A 155 -4.23 9.98 -9.03
N VAL A 156 -3.93 9.25 -10.11
CA VAL A 156 -2.59 8.83 -10.51
C VAL A 156 -2.46 9.02 -12.01
N GLU A 157 -1.58 9.93 -12.42
CA GLU A 157 -1.26 10.22 -13.82
C GLU A 157 -2.50 10.45 -14.70
N GLY A 158 -3.44 11.25 -14.17
CA GLY A 158 -4.66 11.72 -14.83
C GLY A 158 -5.82 10.73 -14.78
N ARG A 159 -5.74 9.65 -14.00
CA ARG A 159 -6.79 8.63 -13.88
C ARG A 159 -7.07 8.25 -12.43
N THR A 160 -8.30 7.83 -12.16
CA THR A 160 -8.70 7.23 -10.88
C THR A 160 -9.92 6.36 -11.06
N PHE A 161 -10.18 5.47 -10.09
CA PHE A 161 -11.44 4.77 -9.97
C PHE A 161 -12.38 5.50 -9.01
N VAL A 162 -13.65 5.51 -9.39
CA VAL A 162 -14.76 5.98 -8.56
C VAL A 162 -15.83 4.92 -8.51
N SER A 163 -16.48 4.78 -7.37
CA SER A 163 -17.70 3.98 -7.27
C SER A 163 -18.88 4.82 -7.76
N VAL A 164 -19.60 4.30 -8.74
CA VAL A 164 -20.79 4.91 -9.36
C VAL A 164 -22.08 4.17 -9.00
N GLY A 165 -21.97 3.10 -8.21
CA GLY A 165 -23.07 2.28 -7.71
C GLY A 165 -22.56 1.13 -6.85
N PHE A 166 -23.47 0.28 -6.37
CA PHE A 166 -23.13 -0.93 -5.62
C PHE A 166 -22.28 -1.89 -6.44
N ASP A 167 -21.06 -2.17 -5.98
CA ASP A 167 -20.09 -3.03 -6.68
C ASP A 167 -19.82 -2.61 -8.13
N GLU A 168 -20.00 -1.32 -8.43
CA GLU A 168 -19.79 -0.75 -9.76
C GLU A 168 -18.72 0.34 -9.73
N TRP A 169 -17.55 -0.02 -10.26
CA TRP A 169 -16.40 0.87 -10.35
C TRP A 169 -16.19 1.35 -11.79
N ALA A 170 -16.04 2.66 -11.96
CA ALA A 170 -15.73 3.29 -13.24
C ALA A 170 -14.35 3.95 -13.20
N LEU A 171 -13.62 3.85 -14.31
CA LEU A 171 -12.38 4.61 -14.50
C LEU A 171 -12.73 5.99 -15.05
N ILE A 172 -12.31 7.06 -14.39
CA ILE A 172 -12.57 8.44 -14.83
C ILE A 172 -11.28 9.20 -15.16
N ASP A 173 -11.41 10.23 -15.98
CA ASP A 173 -10.39 11.27 -16.16
C ASP A 173 -10.59 12.44 -15.16
N LYS A 174 -9.70 13.43 -15.21
CA LYS A 174 -9.74 14.62 -14.32
C LYS A 174 -10.95 15.53 -14.52
N SER A 175 -11.73 15.36 -15.59
CA SER A 175 -13.01 16.07 -15.77
C SER A 175 -14.17 15.35 -15.09
N GLY A 176 -13.96 14.13 -14.58
CA GLY A 176 -15.02 13.27 -14.05
C GLY A 176 -15.71 12.41 -15.11
N LYS A 177 -15.24 12.46 -16.37
CA LYS A 177 -15.78 11.67 -17.46
C LYS A 177 -15.27 10.23 -17.39
N GLU A 178 -16.17 9.28 -17.58
CA GLU A 178 -15.83 7.87 -17.66
C GLU A 178 -15.05 7.56 -18.93
N VAL A 179 -13.93 6.86 -18.74
CA VAL A 179 -13.02 6.40 -19.78
C VAL A 179 -13.41 5.01 -20.27
N THR A 180 -14.00 4.20 -19.40
CA THR A 180 -14.37 2.81 -19.67
C THR A 180 -15.82 2.67 -20.10
N LYS A 181 -16.09 1.81 -21.09
CA LYS A 181 -17.47 1.51 -21.57
C LYS A 181 -18.26 0.57 -20.65
N ARG A 182 -17.65 0.09 -19.56
CA ARG A 182 -18.25 -0.83 -18.60
C ARG A 182 -17.73 -0.52 -17.20
N HIS A 183 -18.48 -0.97 -16.21
CA HIS A 183 -18.06 -0.97 -14.81
C HIS A 183 -17.35 -2.29 -14.46
N PHE A 184 -16.59 -2.24 -13.37
CA PHE A 184 -15.83 -3.38 -12.84
C PHE A 184 -16.40 -3.79 -11.48
N ASP A 185 -16.40 -5.09 -11.21
CA ASP A 185 -16.83 -5.67 -9.92
C ASP A 185 -15.91 -5.18 -8.77
N SER A 186 -14.63 -4.96 -9.07
CA SER A 186 -13.60 -4.55 -8.12
C SER A 186 -12.35 -4.03 -8.84
N ASN A 187 -11.52 -3.29 -8.12
CA ASN A 187 -10.23 -2.76 -8.55
C ASN A 187 -9.30 -2.68 -7.32
N ASP A 188 -8.04 -2.27 -7.53
CA ASP A 188 -7.17 -1.80 -6.43
C ASP A 188 -7.40 -0.29 -6.24
N PRO A 189 -8.21 0.15 -5.25
CA PRO A 189 -8.56 1.56 -5.09
C PRO A 189 -7.42 2.41 -4.54
N TRP A 190 -6.37 1.78 -4.00
CA TRP A 190 -5.29 2.47 -3.30
C TRP A 190 -4.07 2.74 -4.19
N ASN A 191 -3.93 1.99 -5.29
CA ASN A 191 -2.79 2.10 -6.17
C ASN A 191 -3.19 1.92 -7.64
N VAL A 192 -3.78 2.99 -8.17
CA VAL A 192 -4.29 3.05 -9.55
C VAL A 192 -3.11 3.19 -10.51
N PHE A 193 -2.93 2.21 -11.39
CA PHE A 193 -1.85 2.10 -12.38
C PHE A 193 -0.42 2.01 -11.83
N ALA A 194 0.09 0.78 -11.70
CA ALA A 194 1.51 0.54 -11.53
C ALA A 194 2.16 0.17 -12.89
N GLU A 195 3.21 0.91 -13.23
CA GLU A 195 3.95 0.77 -14.49
C GLU A 195 3.08 0.76 -15.76
N GLY A 196 2.01 1.55 -15.75
CA GLY A 196 1.09 1.75 -16.87
C GLY A 196 -0.12 0.81 -16.91
N LEU A 197 -0.21 -0.18 -16.02
CA LEU A 197 -1.31 -1.15 -15.95
C LEU A 197 -1.95 -1.18 -14.56
N THR A 198 -3.24 -1.50 -14.49
CA THR A 198 -3.95 -1.68 -13.22
C THR A 198 -4.81 -2.93 -13.27
N ALA A 199 -4.86 -3.67 -12.15
CA ALA A 199 -5.70 -4.84 -12.02
C ALA A 199 -7.18 -4.43 -11.89
N VAL A 200 -8.06 -5.12 -12.61
CA VAL A 200 -9.52 -4.95 -12.52
C VAL A 200 -10.22 -6.31 -12.53
N LYS A 201 -11.33 -6.40 -11.81
CA LYS A 201 -12.13 -7.61 -11.71
C LYS A 201 -13.40 -7.52 -12.54
N VAL A 202 -13.68 -8.55 -13.32
CA VAL A 202 -14.91 -8.68 -14.11
C VAL A 202 -15.38 -10.13 -14.04
N LYS A 203 -16.65 -10.33 -13.70
CA LYS A 203 -17.25 -11.67 -13.54
C LYS A 203 -16.40 -12.57 -12.65
N LYS A 204 -15.98 -12.04 -11.50
CA LYS A 204 -15.15 -12.72 -10.48
C LYS A 204 -13.71 -13.06 -10.87
N LYS A 205 -13.25 -12.73 -12.08
CA LYS A 205 -11.86 -12.95 -12.52
C LYS A 205 -11.12 -11.63 -12.69
N TRP A 206 -9.83 -11.64 -12.39
CA TRP A 206 -8.96 -10.49 -12.55
C TRP A 206 -8.24 -10.49 -13.88
N GLY A 207 -8.10 -9.30 -14.45
CA GLY A 207 -7.29 -8.98 -15.62
C GLY A 207 -6.67 -7.59 -15.45
N TYR A 208 -6.06 -7.07 -16.52
CA TYR A 208 -5.35 -5.79 -16.48
C TYR A 208 -5.76 -4.90 -17.63
N ILE A 209 -6.00 -3.63 -17.31
CA ILE A 209 -6.27 -2.58 -18.28
C ILE A 209 -5.14 -1.55 -18.30
N ASP A 210 -4.99 -0.88 -19.44
CA ASP A 210 -4.20 0.35 -19.54
C ASP A 210 -5.01 1.60 -19.16
N ARG A 211 -4.38 2.77 -19.23
CA ARG A 211 -5.00 4.07 -18.91
C ARG A 211 -6.10 4.52 -19.87
N SER A 212 -6.20 3.89 -21.04
CA SER A 212 -7.31 4.10 -21.97
C SER A 212 -8.53 3.27 -21.59
N GLY A 213 -8.43 2.43 -20.54
CA GLY A 213 -9.49 1.51 -20.15
C GLY A 213 -9.52 0.22 -20.97
N LYS A 214 -8.52 0.00 -21.84
CA LYS A 214 -8.46 -1.18 -22.70
C LYS A 214 -7.78 -2.34 -21.97
N PHE A 215 -8.39 -3.52 -22.05
CA PHE A 215 -7.75 -4.75 -21.56
C PHE A 215 -6.48 -5.06 -22.36
N ILE A 216 -5.35 -5.09 -21.64
CA ILE A 216 -4.09 -5.66 -22.11
C ILE A 216 -4.05 -7.15 -21.78
N ILE A 217 -4.55 -7.52 -20.59
CA ILE A 217 -4.66 -8.92 -20.17
C ILE A 217 -6.12 -9.17 -19.80
N LYS A 218 -6.80 -10.04 -20.56
CA LYS A 218 -8.21 -10.37 -20.31
C LYS A 218 -8.40 -11.04 -18.93
N PRO A 219 -9.56 -10.82 -18.28
CA PRO A 219 -9.88 -11.46 -17.00
C PRO A 219 -9.75 -12.98 -17.06
N ARG A 220 -8.85 -13.55 -16.25
CA ARG A 220 -8.62 -15.01 -16.18
C ARG A 220 -8.03 -15.51 -14.86
N PHE A 221 -7.54 -14.61 -14.00
CA PHE A 221 -6.90 -14.96 -12.73
C PHE A 221 -7.89 -14.92 -11.56
N ASP A 222 -7.63 -15.70 -10.52
CA ASP A 222 -8.43 -15.71 -9.28
C ASP A 222 -8.12 -14.49 -8.40
N ASN A 223 -6.86 -14.02 -8.43
CA ASN A 223 -6.41 -12.76 -7.85
C ASN A 223 -5.30 -12.13 -8.71
N ALA A 224 -5.07 -10.83 -8.54
CA ALA A 224 -4.05 -10.09 -9.27
C ALA A 224 -3.56 -8.87 -8.48
N ASP A 225 -2.25 -8.74 -8.35
CA ASP A 225 -1.59 -7.59 -7.74
C ASP A 225 -1.07 -6.61 -8.80
N ASN A 226 -0.73 -5.41 -8.37
CA ASN A 226 -0.08 -4.43 -9.23
C ASN A 226 1.32 -4.87 -9.70
N PHE A 227 1.68 -4.45 -10.93
CA PHE A 227 3.01 -4.66 -11.50
C PHE A 227 4.09 -3.95 -10.70
N SER A 228 5.22 -4.60 -10.51
CA SER A 228 6.43 -4.04 -9.91
C SER A 228 7.66 -4.68 -10.53
N GLU A 229 8.60 -3.84 -10.94
CA GLU A 229 9.77 -4.17 -11.74
C GLU A 229 9.50 -5.08 -12.95
N GLY A 230 8.39 -4.83 -13.65
CA GLY A 230 7.98 -5.55 -14.85
C GLY A 230 7.18 -6.86 -14.61
N LEU A 231 6.98 -7.28 -13.36
CA LEU A 231 6.25 -8.51 -13.01
C LEU A 231 5.07 -8.22 -12.08
N ALA A 232 3.99 -8.99 -12.19
CA ALA A 232 2.86 -8.94 -11.26
C ALA A 232 2.54 -10.32 -10.69
N VAL A 233 2.20 -10.36 -9.40
CA VAL A 233 1.68 -11.59 -8.77
C VAL A 233 0.26 -11.83 -9.27
N VAL A 234 -0.04 -13.07 -9.65
CA VAL A 234 -1.39 -13.52 -9.96
C VAL A 234 -1.64 -14.89 -9.34
N THR A 235 -2.88 -15.09 -8.89
CA THR A 235 -3.31 -16.36 -8.30
C THR A 235 -4.07 -17.18 -9.34
N VAL A 236 -3.75 -18.47 -9.44
CA VAL A 236 -4.52 -19.47 -10.18
C VAL A 236 -4.79 -20.65 -9.25
N GLY A 237 -6.05 -20.90 -8.93
CA GLY A 237 -6.41 -21.86 -7.88
C GLY A 237 -5.95 -21.36 -6.51
N CYS A 238 -5.08 -22.12 -5.86
CA CYS A 238 -4.53 -21.78 -4.53
C CYS A 238 -3.10 -21.25 -4.57
N TYR A 239 -2.52 -21.07 -5.76
CA TYR A 239 -1.10 -20.76 -5.88
C TYR A 239 -0.86 -19.46 -6.61
N ASP A 240 0.13 -18.74 -6.12
CA ASP A 240 0.65 -17.53 -6.71
C ASP A 240 1.78 -17.85 -7.69
N GLY A 241 1.80 -17.11 -8.79
CA GLY A 241 2.86 -17.05 -9.78
C GLY A 241 3.06 -15.62 -10.26
N TYR A 242 3.98 -15.44 -11.20
CA TYR A 242 4.34 -14.13 -11.72
C TYR A 242 4.16 -14.06 -13.23
N ILE A 243 3.51 -12.99 -13.68
CA ILE A 243 3.31 -12.70 -15.10
C ILE A 243 4.05 -11.45 -15.54
N ASP A 244 4.41 -11.39 -16.82
CA ASP A 244 4.86 -10.16 -17.48
C ASP A 244 3.67 -9.27 -17.92
N LYS A 245 3.97 -8.09 -18.47
CA LYS A 245 2.96 -7.13 -18.98
C LYS A 245 2.15 -7.62 -20.18
N SER A 246 2.60 -8.68 -20.86
CA SER A 246 1.80 -9.35 -21.89
C SER A 246 0.83 -10.38 -21.30
N GLY A 247 0.97 -10.67 -20.00
CA GLY A 247 0.21 -11.66 -19.27
C GLY A 247 0.78 -13.06 -19.35
N LYS A 248 1.98 -13.27 -19.89
CA LYS A 248 2.64 -14.59 -19.92
C LYS A 248 3.28 -14.87 -18.56
N PHE A 249 3.21 -16.11 -18.12
CA PHE A 249 3.90 -16.53 -16.90
C PHE A 249 5.41 -16.49 -17.12
N VAL A 250 6.10 -15.74 -16.25
CA VAL A 250 7.55 -15.78 -16.09
C VAL A 250 7.91 -16.81 -15.02
N ILE A 251 7.11 -16.88 -13.95
CA ILE A 251 7.21 -17.93 -12.94
C ILE A 251 5.81 -18.56 -12.81
N PRO A 252 5.64 -19.85 -13.13
CA PRO A 252 4.35 -20.53 -13.01
C PRO A 252 3.80 -20.52 -11.58
N PRO A 253 2.47 -20.61 -11.38
CA PRO A 253 1.86 -20.69 -10.06
C PRO A 253 2.40 -21.90 -9.27
N ARG A 254 3.05 -21.64 -8.13
CA ARG A 254 3.61 -22.67 -7.24
C ARG A 254 3.91 -22.20 -5.81
N PHE A 255 3.68 -20.93 -5.49
CA PHE A 255 3.89 -20.38 -4.16
C PHE A 255 2.56 -20.33 -3.43
N GLU A 256 2.56 -20.61 -2.12
CA GLU A 256 1.35 -20.40 -1.31
C GLU A 256 1.02 -18.91 -1.19
N THR A 257 2.06 -18.09 -1.03
CA THR A 257 1.95 -16.63 -1.05
C THR A 257 3.17 -16.04 -1.73
N ALA A 258 2.96 -14.98 -2.49
CA ALA A 258 4.01 -14.25 -3.17
C ALA A 258 3.85 -12.73 -3.00
N GLY A 259 4.94 -12.04 -2.69
CA GLY A 259 5.03 -10.59 -2.65
C GLY A 259 5.46 -10.00 -4.00
N LYS A 260 5.34 -8.68 -4.13
CA LYS A 260 5.82 -7.93 -5.30
C LYS A 260 7.35 -7.93 -5.36
N PHE A 261 7.90 -7.92 -6.57
CA PHE A 261 9.33 -7.71 -6.76
C PHE A 261 9.73 -6.29 -6.41
N SER A 262 10.83 -6.14 -5.69
CA SER A 262 11.51 -4.87 -5.43
C SER A 262 12.98 -5.14 -5.11
N GLY A 263 13.89 -4.30 -5.58
CA GLY A 263 15.33 -4.56 -5.52
C GLY A 263 15.77 -5.85 -6.25
N GLY A 264 14.97 -6.35 -7.20
CA GLY A 264 15.19 -7.62 -7.88
C GLY A 264 14.85 -8.89 -7.08
N LEU A 265 14.28 -8.76 -5.88
CA LEU A 265 13.87 -9.88 -5.03
C LEU A 265 12.39 -9.79 -4.66
N ALA A 266 11.76 -10.93 -4.38
CA ALA A 266 10.39 -10.98 -3.87
C ALA A 266 10.27 -12.01 -2.74
N ALA A 267 9.58 -11.63 -1.67
CA ALA A 267 9.27 -12.54 -0.57
C ALA A 267 8.26 -13.59 -1.05
N VAL A 268 8.51 -14.86 -0.75
CA VAL A 268 7.59 -15.96 -1.11
C VAL A 268 7.53 -16.99 0.01
N ALA A 269 6.35 -17.59 0.20
CA ALA A 269 6.20 -18.85 0.88
C ALA A 269 6.17 -19.97 -0.18
N PRO A 270 7.17 -20.86 -0.21
CA PRO A 270 7.10 -22.07 -1.05
C PRO A 270 5.89 -22.93 -0.69
N GLU A 271 5.52 -23.81 -1.62
CA GLU A 271 4.56 -24.88 -1.34
C GLU A 271 5.03 -25.72 -0.14
N GLY A 272 4.31 -25.63 0.97
CA GLY A 272 4.33 -26.62 2.05
C GLY A 272 3.20 -27.62 1.87
N ASP A 273 3.19 -28.68 2.69
CA ASP A 273 2.01 -29.52 2.86
C ASP A 273 0.90 -28.67 3.50
N ILE A 274 0.10 -27.96 2.68
CA ILE A 274 -1.01 -27.12 3.16
C ILE A 274 -1.96 -28.05 3.94
N PRO A 275 -2.03 -27.99 5.29
CA PRO A 275 -2.81 -28.97 6.05
C PRO A 275 -4.32 -28.86 5.76
N TRP A 276 -4.73 -27.72 5.18
CA TRP A 276 -6.10 -27.33 4.88
C TRP A 276 -6.45 -27.33 3.39
N SER A 277 -5.51 -27.62 2.48
CA SER A 277 -5.87 -27.83 1.07
C SER A 277 -6.45 -29.22 0.91
N HIS A 278 -7.70 -29.40 1.34
CA HIS A 278 -8.43 -30.61 0.99
C HIS A 278 -8.70 -30.54 -0.50
N LYS A 279 -7.92 -31.32 -1.26
CA LYS A 279 -8.31 -31.74 -2.61
C LYS A 279 -9.41 -32.77 -2.41
N PHE A 280 -10.63 -32.44 -2.78
CA PHE A 280 -11.75 -33.39 -2.76
C PHE A 280 -12.38 -33.48 -4.14
N GLU A 281 -12.84 -34.68 -4.48
CA GLU A 281 -13.52 -34.91 -5.75
C GLU A 281 -15.04 -34.92 -5.56
N ILE A 282 -15.74 -34.19 -6.42
CA ILE A 282 -17.19 -34.27 -6.54
C ILE A 282 -17.51 -34.61 -7.99
N LYS A 283 -18.11 -35.79 -8.23
CA LYS A 283 -18.52 -36.27 -9.56
C LYS A 283 -17.39 -36.22 -10.62
N GLY A 284 -16.18 -36.67 -10.25
CA GLY A 284 -15.03 -36.71 -11.16
C GLY A 284 -14.39 -35.36 -11.46
N LYS A 285 -14.76 -34.30 -10.71
CA LYS A 285 -14.09 -33.01 -10.74
C LYS A 285 -13.34 -32.81 -9.43
N SER A 286 -12.05 -32.50 -9.51
CA SER A 286 -11.23 -32.18 -8.34
C SER A 286 -11.44 -30.71 -7.96
N TYR A 287 -11.69 -30.49 -6.67
CA TYR A 287 -11.83 -29.18 -6.05
C TYR A 287 -10.73 -29.01 -5.02
N ALA A 288 -10.18 -27.81 -4.92
CA ALA A 288 -9.31 -27.43 -3.81
C ALA A 288 -10.01 -26.33 -3.03
N MET A 289 -10.17 -26.52 -1.72
CA MET A 289 -10.50 -25.42 -0.82
C MET A 289 -9.20 -24.73 -0.43
N CYS A 290 -9.01 -23.52 -0.97
CA CYS A 290 -7.98 -22.62 -0.48
C CYS A 290 -8.58 -21.88 0.73
N GLY A 291 -7.92 -21.92 1.88
CA GLY A 291 -8.29 -21.09 3.02
C GLY A 291 -8.08 -19.62 2.68
N ALA A 292 -9.06 -19.00 2.01
CA ALA A 292 -9.00 -17.59 1.67
C ALA A 292 -9.02 -16.78 2.97
N GLY A 293 -7.88 -16.17 3.32
CA GLY A 293 -7.82 -15.14 4.37
C GLY A 293 -7.17 -15.54 5.70
N LEU A 294 -6.71 -16.79 5.87
CA LEU A 294 -5.80 -17.14 6.96
C LEU A 294 -4.40 -17.17 6.36
N GLY A 295 -3.65 -16.08 6.49
CA GLY A 295 -2.31 -15.94 5.89
C GLY A 295 -1.47 -17.20 6.08
N SER A 296 -0.70 -17.58 5.05
CA SER A 296 0.18 -18.75 5.17
C SER A 296 1.09 -18.56 6.39
N ASN A 297 1.10 -19.57 7.26
CA ASN A 297 2.04 -19.66 8.37
C ASN A 297 3.38 -20.25 7.92
N ALA A 298 3.52 -20.57 6.62
CA ALA A 298 4.77 -21.08 6.10
C ALA A 298 5.82 -19.96 6.16
N PRO A 299 7.05 -20.29 6.60
CA PRO A 299 8.12 -19.31 6.59
C PRO A 299 8.33 -18.78 5.18
N GLN A 300 8.65 -17.50 5.09
CA GLN A 300 8.97 -16.83 3.84
C GLN A 300 10.48 -16.75 3.63
N GLY A 301 10.86 -16.99 2.38
CA GLY A 301 12.19 -16.73 1.84
C GLY A 301 12.10 -15.65 0.76
N TYR A 302 13.16 -15.48 -0.02
CA TYR A 302 13.19 -14.54 -1.14
C TYR A 302 13.68 -15.21 -2.42
N ILE A 303 12.98 -14.94 -3.52
CA ILE A 303 13.36 -15.40 -4.86
C ILE A 303 13.87 -14.25 -5.73
N ASP A 304 14.68 -14.58 -6.74
CA ASP A 304 14.98 -13.69 -7.86
C ASP A 304 13.89 -13.71 -8.95
N LYS A 305 14.03 -12.87 -9.97
CA LYS A 305 13.08 -12.77 -11.10
C LYS A 305 12.99 -14.02 -11.99
N THR A 306 13.91 -14.96 -11.85
CA THR A 306 13.84 -16.27 -12.52
C THR A 306 13.05 -17.29 -11.69
N GLY A 307 12.74 -16.94 -10.44
CA GLY A 307 12.08 -17.81 -9.47
C GLY A 307 13.05 -18.67 -8.67
N ARG A 308 14.36 -18.44 -8.74
CA ARG A 308 15.31 -19.18 -7.91
C ARG A 308 15.33 -18.61 -6.50
N MET A 309 15.36 -19.50 -5.50
CA MET A 309 15.50 -19.10 -4.10
C MET A 309 16.88 -18.47 -3.90
N VAL A 310 16.91 -17.28 -3.31
CA VAL A 310 18.11 -16.50 -2.97
C VAL A 310 18.32 -16.47 -1.46
N ILE A 311 17.23 -16.36 -0.70
CA ILE A 311 17.25 -16.44 0.76
C ILE A 311 16.28 -17.53 1.18
N GLU A 312 16.79 -18.58 1.83
CA GLU A 312 15.96 -19.71 2.26
C GLU A 312 14.84 -19.27 3.22
N PRO A 313 13.67 -19.93 3.17
CA PRO A 313 12.55 -19.57 4.03
C PRO A 313 12.87 -19.73 5.51
N LYS A 314 12.84 -18.61 6.24
CA LYS A 314 13.13 -18.57 7.69
C LYS A 314 12.46 -17.42 8.43
N PHE A 315 11.70 -16.57 7.74
CA PHE A 315 11.04 -15.40 8.32
C PHE A 315 9.53 -15.65 8.41
N GLY A 316 8.85 -15.08 9.40
CA GLY A 316 7.39 -15.17 9.46
C GLY A 316 6.73 -14.41 8.30
N ARG A 317 7.23 -13.21 7.98
CA ARG A 317 6.84 -12.43 6.80
C ARG A 317 8.02 -11.62 6.30
N GLY A 318 8.25 -11.66 4.99
CA GLY A 318 9.17 -10.77 4.29
C GLY A 318 8.44 -9.60 3.64
N PHE A 319 9.06 -8.42 3.67
CA PHE A 319 8.57 -7.22 2.98
C PHE A 319 9.45 -6.92 1.76
N PRO A 320 8.97 -6.10 0.80
CA PRO A 320 9.77 -5.73 -0.38
C PRO A 320 11.11 -5.10 0.00
N PHE A 321 12.16 -5.42 -0.75
CA PHE A 321 13.46 -4.77 -0.59
C PHE A 321 13.40 -3.31 -1.05
N SER A 322 14.00 -2.40 -0.30
CA SER A 322 14.27 -1.03 -0.69
C SER A 322 15.72 -0.72 -0.40
N ASN A 323 16.48 -0.31 -1.43
CA ASN A 323 17.90 0.04 -1.31
C ASN A 323 18.75 -1.03 -0.58
N GLY A 324 18.54 -2.29 -0.99
CA GLY A 324 19.30 -3.44 -0.48
C GLY A 324 18.88 -3.95 0.89
N ILE A 325 17.87 -3.35 1.53
CA ILE A 325 17.38 -3.76 2.85
C ILE A 325 15.91 -4.18 2.74
N ALA A 326 15.54 -5.24 3.45
CA ALA A 326 14.14 -5.62 3.62
C ALA A 326 13.78 -5.71 5.10
N MET A 327 12.58 -5.26 5.43
CA MET A 327 11.97 -5.55 6.72
C MET A 327 11.50 -7.00 6.73
N VAL A 328 11.60 -7.67 7.88
CA VAL A 328 11.11 -9.03 8.12
C VAL A 328 10.45 -9.12 9.49
N SER A 329 9.54 -10.06 9.69
CA SER A 329 9.05 -10.44 11.02
C SER A 329 9.53 -11.84 11.41
N PHE A 330 9.57 -12.11 12.71
CA PHE A 330 9.94 -13.42 13.27
C PHE A 330 8.91 -13.88 14.32
N ASP A 331 8.60 -15.18 14.31
CA ASP A 331 7.79 -15.99 15.23
C ASP A 331 6.86 -15.29 16.23
N GLU A 332 5.54 -15.34 16.01
CA GLU A 332 4.54 -15.56 17.07
C GLU A 332 3.34 -16.37 16.53
N PRO A 333 2.72 -17.25 17.35
CA PRO A 333 1.49 -17.96 17.00
C PRO A 333 0.30 -17.00 16.77
N PRO A 334 -0.78 -17.43 16.10
CA PRO A 334 -1.85 -16.56 15.59
C PRO A 334 -2.69 -15.79 16.62
N ASP A 335 -2.43 -15.92 17.92
CA ASP A 335 -3.34 -15.49 18.98
C ASP A 335 -2.92 -14.16 19.64
N VAL A 336 -2.47 -13.18 18.86
CA VAL A 336 -2.43 -11.80 19.32
C VAL A 336 -2.92 -10.86 18.21
N LEU A 337 -4.19 -10.48 18.32
CA LEU A 337 -4.86 -9.40 17.58
C LEU A 337 -4.31 -7.99 17.93
N LEU A 338 -3.02 -7.87 18.26
CA LEU A 338 -2.34 -6.59 18.44
C LEU A 338 -1.30 -6.48 17.33
N ALA A 339 -1.69 -5.77 16.28
CA ALA A 339 -0.91 -5.53 15.09
C ALA A 339 0.53 -5.09 15.41
N ILE A 340 1.45 -5.62 14.61
CA ILE A 340 2.91 -5.39 14.58
C ILE A 340 3.70 -6.35 15.49
N GLY A 341 3.85 -7.61 15.07
CA GLY A 341 4.82 -8.54 15.68
C GLY A 341 6.26 -8.03 15.61
N LYS A 342 7.21 -8.71 16.27
CA LYS A 342 8.62 -8.28 16.28
C LYS A 342 9.17 -8.23 14.84
N ARG A 343 9.73 -7.07 14.48
CA ARG A 343 10.31 -6.81 13.15
C ARG A 343 11.81 -6.64 13.25
N GLY A 344 12.52 -7.03 12.21
CA GLY A 344 13.93 -6.74 12.00
C GLY A 344 14.17 -6.28 10.57
N TYR A 345 15.42 -5.93 10.28
CA TYR A 345 15.89 -5.58 8.96
C TYR A 345 16.99 -6.53 8.54
N ILE A 346 16.92 -7.01 7.30
CA ILE A 346 17.90 -7.89 6.70
C ILE A 346 18.55 -7.26 5.48
N ASP A 347 19.78 -7.67 5.19
CA ASP A 347 20.44 -7.40 3.91
C ASP A 347 19.99 -8.39 2.82
N ARG A 348 20.53 -8.23 1.61
CA ARG A 348 20.25 -9.08 0.44
C ARG A 348 20.72 -10.54 0.58
N THR A 349 21.53 -10.85 1.58
CA THR A 349 21.99 -12.22 1.89
C THR A 349 21.11 -12.89 2.96
N GLY A 350 20.17 -12.12 3.55
CA GLY A 350 19.31 -12.59 4.63
C GLY A 350 19.95 -12.54 6.01
N ASN A 351 21.04 -11.77 6.17
CA ASN A 351 21.64 -11.49 7.48
C ASN A 351 20.96 -10.27 8.10
N TYR A 352 20.77 -10.31 9.42
CA TYR A 352 20.19 -9.17 10.14
C TYR A 352 21.16 -7.99 10.18
N ILE A 353 20.67 -6.84 9.71
CA ILE A 353 21.26 -5.52 9.96
C ILE A 353 20.81 -5.05 11.33
N TRP A 354 19.55 -5.31 11.67
CA TRP A 354 18.98 -4.99 12.97
C TRP A 354 17.88 -5.98 13.35
N GLN A 355 17.82 -6.34 14.62
CA GLN A 355 16.70 -7.06 15.21
C GLN A 355 16.55 -6.58 16.66
N PRO A 356 15.33 -6.52 17.22
CA PRO A 356 15.14 -6.13 18.61
C PRO A 356 15.73 -7.24 19.48
N THR A 357 16.70 -6.88 20.32
CA THR A 357 17.22 -7.77 21.35
C THR A 357 16.11 -8.06 22.35
N LYS A 358 16.04 -9.32 22.83
CA LYS A 358 15.09 -9.74 23.86
C LYS A 358 15.33 -9.01 25.17
#